data_AF-A0A7X6BNI7-F1
#
_entry.id   AF-A0A7X6BNI7-F1
#
_cell.length_a   1.000
_cell.length_b   1.000
_cell.length_c   1.000
_cell.angle_alpha   90.00
_cell.angle_beta   90.00
_cell.angle_gamma   90.00
#
_symmetry.space_group_name_H-M   'P 1'
#
loop_
_entity.id
_entity.type
_entity.pdbx_description
1 polymer ?
#
loop_
_entity_poly.entity_id
_entity_poly.type
_entity_poly.pdbx_seq_one_letter_code
_entity_poly.pdbx_strand_id
1 'polypeptide(L)'
;MTDHPTPDIAEAVTDAPAFNADVPHATPERPLSEAARRALLEAAERRASGGESALQPEHGGPRGPEPTRYGDWEKKGLAVDF
;
A
#
# COMPACT_ATOMS: atom_id res chain seq x y z
N MET A 1 -27.45 -7.37 26.83
CA MET A 1 -26.84 -7.90 25.59
C MET A 1 -27.27 -6.96 24.48
N THR A 2 -26.47 -5.93 24.21
CA THR A 2 -26.70 -5.03 23.07
C THR A 2 -25.72 -5.44 22.00
N ASP A 3 -26.18 -6.26 21.07
CA ASP A 3 -25.45 -6.55 19.84
C ASP A 3 -25.36 -5.26 19.02
N HIS A 4 -24.15 -4.78 18.80
CA HIS A 4 -23.86 -3.74 17.83
C HIS A 4 -23.49 -4.46 16.53
N PRO A 5 -24.39 -4.57 15.54
CA PRO A 5 -24.02 -5.17 14.27
C PRO A 5 -23.01 -4.26 13.59
N THR A 6 -21.76 -4.73 13.45
CA THR A 6 -20.80 -4.11 12.55
C THR A 6 -21.37 -4.23 11.13
N PRO A 7 -21.64 -3.13 10.42
CA PRO A 7 -22.11 -3.22 9.05
C PRO A 7 -21.03 -3.90 8.20
N ASP A 8 -21.45 -4.85 7.38
CA ASP A 8 -20.57 -5.54 6.45
C ASP A 8 -20.16 -4.56 5.35
N ILE A 9 -18.95 -4.01 5.49
CA ILE A 9 -18.38 -2.97 4.62
C ILE A 9 -18.28 -3.48 3.16
N ALA A 10 -18.39 -4.80 2.96
CA ALA A 10 -18.37 -5.44 1.65
C ALA A 10 -19.56 -5.06 0.75
N GLU A 11 -20.75 -4.76 1.29
CA GLU A 11 -21.94 -4.54 0.45
C GLU A 11 -22.04 -3.10 -0.11
N ALA A 12 -21.41 -2.11 0.52
CA ALA A 12 -21.56 -0.70 0.16
C ALA A 12 -20.69 -0.22 -1.03
N VAL A 13 -19.77 -1.04 -1.54
CA VAL A 13 -18.74 -0.61 -2.52
C VAL A 13 -19.12 -0.89 -3.99
N THR A 14 -20.23 -1.60 -4.24
CA THR A 14 -20.51 -2.20 -5.56
C THR A 14 -21.06 -1.24 -6.63
N ASP A 15 -21.46 -0.01 -6.29
CA ASP A 15 -22.12 0.93 -7.23
C ASP A 15 -21.34 2.25 -7.49
N ALA A 16 -20.15 2.42 -6.90
CA ALA A 16 -19.35 3.63 -7.12
C ALA A 16 -18.61 3.59 -8.48
N PRO A 17 -18.56 4.69 -9.24
CA PRO A 17 -17.79 4.74 -10.48
C PRO A 17 -16.29 4.60 -10.19
N ALA A 18 -15.62 3.67 -10.87
CA ALA A 18 -14.17 3.46 -10.74
C ALA A 18 -13.39 4.54 -11.52
N PHE A 19 -12.56 5.32 -10.82
CA PHE A 19 -11.90 6.49 -11.42
C PHE A 19 -10.61 6.19 -12.22
N ASN A 20 -9.92 5.09 -11.93
CA ASN A 20 -8.55 4.84 -12.44
C ASN A 20 -8.38 3.45 -13.07
N ALA A 21 -9.42 2.94 -13.73
CA ALA A 21 -9.43 1.58 -14.28
C ALA A 21 -8.33 1.31 -15.34
N ASP A 22 -7.78 2.37 -15.95
CA ASP A 22 -6.71 2.31 -16.95
C ASP A 22 -5.29 2.27 -16.36
N VAL A 23 -5.14 2.52 -15.06
CA VAL A 23 -3.82 2.65 -14.41
C VAL A 23 -3.54 1.41 -13.55
N PRO A 24 -2.48 0.65 -13.83
CA PRO A 24 -2.16 -0.56 -13.06
C PRO A 24 -1.82 -0.20 -11.61
N HIS A 25 -2.38 -0.98 -10.67
CA HIS A 25 -2.23 -0.81 -9.22
C HIS A 25 -2.75 0.53 -8.66
N ALA A 26 -3.65 1.21 -9.37
CA ALA A 26 -4.34 2.38 -8.85
C ALA A 26 -5.56 2.00 -8.01
N THR A 27 -5.83 2.80 -6.98
CA THR A 27 -7.04 2.71 -6.15
C THR A 27 -8.27 3.21 -6.93
N PRO A 28 -9.39 2.48 -6.99
CA PRO A 28 -10.55 2.89 -7.81
C PRO A 28 -11.38 4.03 -7.20
N GLU A 29 -11.26 4.31 -5.89
CA GLU A 29 -12.20 5.13 -5.13
C GLU A 29 -12.01 6.65 -5.30
N ARG A 30 -10.84 7.08 -5.79
CA ARG A 30 -10.50 8.50 -5.90
C ARG A 30 -9.71 8.80 -7.17
N PRO A 31 -10.06 9.84 -7.94
CA PRO A 31 -9.30 10.20 -9.13
C PRO A 31 -7.85 10.57 -8.78
N LEU A 32 -6.91 10.06 -9.57
CA LEU A 32 -5.49 10.37 -9.43
C LEU A 32 -5.16 11.76 -10.02
N SER A 33 -4.15 12.41 -9.43
CA SER A 33 -3.51 13.56 -10.08
C SER A 33 -2.70 13.08 -11.30
N GLU A 34 -2.41 14.00 -12.23
CA GLU A 34 -1.60 13.69 -13.41
C GLU A 34 -0.21 13.16 -13.02
N ALA A 35 0.42 13.76 -12.01
CA ALA A 35 1.70 13.31 -11.49
C ALA A 35 1.64 11.88 -10.92
N ALA A 36 0.59 11.56 -10.15
CA ALA A 36 0.40 10.22 -9.60
C ALA A 36 0.17 9.18 -10.70
N ARG A 37 -0.64 9.50 -11.72
CA ARG A 37 -0.87 8.63 -12.87
C ARG A 37 0.43 8.35 -13.64
N ARG A 38 1.24 9.39 -13.91
CA ARG A 38 2.56 9.22 -14.55
C ARG A 38 3.47 8.30 -13.75
N ALA A 39 3.58 8.51 -12.43
CA ALA A 39 4.44 7.72 -11.57
C ALA A 39 4.06 6.23 -11.56
N LEU A 40 2.75 5.92 -11.52
CA LEU A 40 2.27 4.54 -11.52
C LEU A 40 2.52 3.83 -12.86
N LEU A 41 2.32 4.53 -13.97
CA LEU A 41 2.61 4.01 -15.31
C LEU A 41 4.10 3.69 -15.48
N GLU A 42 4.97 4.63 -15.10
CA GLU A 42 6.43 4.44 -15.17
C GLU A 42 6.90 3.29 -14.26
N ALA A 43 6.31 3.14 -13.08
CA ALA A 43 6.58 2.02 -12.18
C ALA A 43 6.12 0.68 -12.78
N ALA A 44 4.98 0.66 -13.49
CA ALA A 44 4.49 -0.52 -14.17
C ALA A 44 5.39 -0.91 -15.34
N GLU A 45 5.87 0.06 -16.13
CA GLU A 45 6.86 -0.16 -17.19
C GLU A 45 8.16 -0.73 -16.62
N ARG A 46 8.65 -0.18 -15.51
CA ARG A 46 9.83 -0.73 -14.82
C ARG A 46 9.65 -2.17 -14.40
N ARG A 47 8.51 -2.54 -13.81
CA ARG A 47 8.22 -3.92 -13.41
C ARG A 47 8.05 -4.85 -14.61
N ALA A 48 7.50 -4.37 -15.73
CA ALA A 48 7.41 -5.15 -16.95
C ALA A 48 8.79 -5.39 -17.60
N SER A 49 9.69 -4.42 -17.51
CA SER A 49 11.06 -4.51 -18.06
C SER A 49 12.07 -5.19 -17.14
N GLY A 50 11.90 -5.04 -15.83
CA GLY A 50 12.74 -5.60 -14.79
C GLY A 50 12.20 -6.96 -14.44
N GLY A 51 12.89 -8.02 -14.88
CA GLY A 51 12.49 -9.38 -14.54
C GLY A 51 12.27 -9.57 -13.04
N GLU A 52 11.37 -10.48 -12.67
CA GLU A 52 11.21 -10.88 -11.27
C GLU A 52 12.55 -11.32 -10.71
N SER A 53 13.07 -10.57 -9.74
CA SER A 53 14.19 -11.04 -8.94
C SER A 53 13.64 -12.15 -8.05
N ALA A 54 13.94 -13.41 -8.41
CA ALA A 54 13.66 -14.57 -7.58
C ALA A 54 14.58 -14.52 -6.35
N LEU A 55 14.26 -13.64 -5.40
CA LEU A 55 14.95 -13.55 -4.13
C LEU A 55 14.58 -14.77 -3.30
N GLN A 56 15.59 -15.47 -2.79
CA GLN A 56 15.38 -16.55 -1.84
C GLN A 56 14.70 -15.98 -0.57
N PRO A 57 13.78 -16.74 0.05
CA PRO A 57 13.14 -16.30 1.28
C PRO A 57 14.17 -16.18 2.41
N GLU A 58 14.06 -15.09 3.18
CA GLU A 58 14.86 -14.89 4.38
C GLU A 58 14.43 -15.87 5.50
N HIS A 59 15.39 -16.47 6.21
CA HIS A 59 15.15 -17.40 7.32
C HIS A 59 15.91 -16.95 8.57
N GLY A 60 15.20 -16.75 9.68
CA GLY A 60 15.79 -16.43 10.99
C GLY A 60 16.30 -14.99 11.17
N GLY A 61 16.22 -14.14 10.15
CA GLY A 61 16.39 -12.69 10.29
C GLY A 61 15.14 -12.03 10.89
N PRO A 62 15.22 -10.75 11.32
CA PRO A 62 14.00 -9.96 11.50
C PRO A 62 13.21 -10.01 10.19
N ARG A 63 11.87 -10.01 10.27
CA ARG A 63 11.00 -10.20 9.09
C ARG A 63 11.16 -9.11 7.99
N GLY A 64 12.12 -8.18 8.10
CA GLY A 64 12.38 -7.07 7.17
C GLY A 64 13.63 -6.23 7.54
N PRO A 65 13.92 -5.13 6.81
CA PRO A 65 15.04 -4.22 7.10
C PRO A 65 14.93 -3.67 8.53
N GLU A 66 16.06 -3.67 9.24
CA GLU A 66 16.15 -3.41 10.67
C GLU A 66 15.65 -1.99 11.04
N PRO A 67 14.52 -1.84 11.76
CA PRO A 67 13.86 -0.55 11.95
C PRO A 67 14.56 0.37 12.95
N THR A 68 15.44 -0.15 13.82
CA THR A 68 16.18 0.69 14.78
C THR A 68 17.31 1.52 14.16
N ARG A 69 17.52 1.46 12.83
CA ARG A 69 18.62 2.17 12.18
C ARG A 69 18.36 3.61 11.73
N TYR A 70 17.12 4.10 11.73
CA TYR A 70 16.84 5.38 11.04
C TYR A 70 16.09 6.45 11.84
N GLY A 71 15.96 6.37 13.17
CA GLY A 71 15.48 7.52 13.99
C GLY A 71 14.07 8.05 13.67
N ASP A 72 13.36 7.40 12.76
CA ASP A 72 12.11 7.89 12.17
C ASP A 72 10.89 7.64 13.08
N TRP A 73 11.04 6.83 14.13
CA TRP A 73 9.97 6.50 15.09
C TRP A 73 10.08 7.34 16.37
N GLU A 74 11.00 8.30 16.40
CA GLU A 74 11.23 9.15 17.56
C GLU A 74 10.53 10.50 17.43
N LYS A 75 9.65 10.80 18.38
CA LYS A 75 9.11 12.15 18.58
C LYS A 75 9.63 12.68 19.92
N LYS A 76 10.57 13.63 19.86
CA LYS A 76 11.25 14.21 21.03
C LYS A 76 12.07 13.18 21.84
N GLY A 77 12.76 12.27 21.17
CA GLY A 77 13.62 11.27 21.81
C GLY A 77 12.88 10.12 22.51
N LEU A 78 11.60 9.93 22.19
CA LEU A 78 10.77 8.82 22.65
C LEU A 78 10.34 8.03 21.42
N ALA A 79 10.59 6.73 21.43
CA ALA A 79 10.05 5.80 20.44
C ALA A 79 8.53 5.72 20.62
N VAL A 80 7.78 6.11 19.59
CA VAL A 80 6.32 6.13 19.58
C VAL A 80 5.83 5.20 18.47
N ASP A 81 4.94 4.27 18.83
CA ASP A 81 4.26 3.34 17.94
C ASP A 81 2.75 3.37 18.26
N PHE A 82 1.92 3.34 17.21
CA PHE A 82 0.45 3.56 17.16
C PHE A 82 -0.06 4.96 17.59
#